data_AF-A0A3B1JTL8-F1
#
_entry.id   AF-A0A3B1JTL8-F1
#
_cell.length_a   1.000
_cell.length_b   1.000
_cell.length_c   1.000
_cell.angle_alpha   90.00
_cell.angle_beta   90.00
_cell.angle_gamma   90.00
#
_symmetry.space_group_name_H-M   'P 1'
#
loop_
_entity.id
_entity.type
_entity.pdbx_description
1 polymer ?
#
loop_
_entity_poly.entity_id
_entity_poly.type
_entity_poly.pdbx_seq_one_letter_code
_entity_poly.pdbx_strand_id
1 'polypeptide(L)'
;MEAILNCNPEDLEDYYGLLGCDELSTTEQILREFKVRALNCHPDKNPNNPAAAEEFKKLQEAKDVLTDESKRKSYDFWMRSRITVPFKEWQALRDSVKTSVHWAVRTKKEPMLAAPQDISEVSTETRAIQSEGPDSIKEETSGEDYWCHRFRWAGDAPSSLLQKFRNYEI
;
A
#
# COMPACT_ATOMS: atom_id res chain seq x y z
N MET A 1 22.82 -0.22 -4.82
CA MET A 1 22.42 1.05 -5.48
C MET A 1 22.69 1.03 -6.99
N GLU A 2 23.14 -0.08 -7.59
CA GLU A 2 23.56 -0.13 -9.01
C GLU A 2 22.45 -0.58 -9.98
N ALA A 3 21.31 -1.07 -9.48
CA ALA A 3 20.20 -1.55 -10.31
C ALA A 3 19.42 -0.43 -11.05
N ILE A 4 19.63 0.84 -10.67
CA ILE A 4 18.90 1.99 -11.24
C ILE A 4 19.51 2.44 -12.58
N LEU A 5 20.78 2.12 -12.84
CA LEU A 5 21.53 2.62 -14.00
C LEU A 5 21.66 1.59 -15.14
N ASN A 6 21.31 0.32 -14.91
CA ASN A 6 21.43 -0.76 -15.88
C ASN A 6 20.05 -1.30 -16.33
N CYS A 7 19.19 -0.43 -16.88
CA CYS A 7 17.98 -0.89 -17.56
C CYS A 7 18.33 -1.25 -19.00
N ASN A 8 18.70 -2.51 -19.29
CA ASN A 8 18.81 -2.94 -20.68
C ASN A 8 17.39 -3.11 -21.25
N PRO A 9 17.13 -2.71 -22.51
CA PRO A 9 15.84 -2.90 -23.14
C PRO A 9 15.43 -4.37 -23.27
N GLU A 10 16.39 -5.29 -23.21
CA GLU A 10 16.19 -6.75 -23.16
C GLU A 10 15.59 -7.25 -21.83
N ASP A 11 15.64 -6.42 -20.77
CA ASP A 11 15.11 -6.74 -19.43
C ASP A 11 13.66 -6.24 -19.24
N LEU A 12 13.16 -5.39 -20.15
CA LEU A 12 11.74 -5.07 -20.24
C LEU A 12 11.05 -6.22 -20.96
N GLU A 13 10.82 -7.29 -20.21
CA GLU A 13 10.20 -8.52 -20.69
C GLU A 13 8.74 -8.26 -21.06
N ASP A 14 8.53 -7.98 -22.36
CA ASP A 14 7.22 -7.95 -22.97
C ASP A 14 6.67 -9.39 -23.03
N TYR A 15 5.72 -9.69 -22.16
CA TYR A 15 5.09 -11.02 -22.08
C TYR A 15 4.24 -11.33 -23.31
N TYR A 16 3.65 -10.30 -23.93
CA TYR A 16 2.88 -10.44 -25.16
C TYR A 16 3.84 -10.76 -26.32
N GLY A 17 4.94 -10.02 -26.43
CA GLY A 17 6.02 -10.29 -27.39
C GLY A 17 6.69 -11.67 -27.22
N LEU A 18 6.98 -12.07 -25.98
CA LEU A 18 7.54 -13.38 -25.65
C LEU A 18 6.64 -14.54 -26.11
N LEU A 19 5.33 -14.41 -25.93
CA LEU A 19 4.34 -15.39 -26.39
C LEU A 19 3.86 -15.12 -27.82
N GLY A 20 4.33 -14.05 -28.48
CA GLY A 20 3.91 -13.67 -29.84
C GLY A 20 2.39 -13.49 -29.96
N CYS A 21 1.75 -13.07 -28.88
CA CYS A 21 0.32 -12.83 -28.82
C CYS A 21 0.07 -11.33 -28.68
N ASP A 22 -1.12 -10.89 -29.09
CA ASP A 22 -1.53 -9.50 -28.94
C ASP A 22 -2.24 -9.27 -27.60
N GLU A 23 -2.34 -8.01 -27.17
CA GLU A 23 -3.10 -7.58 -25.99
C GLU A 23 -4.58 -7.97 -26.06
N LEU A 24 -5.12 -8.20 -27.28
CA LEU A 24 -6.49 -8.63 -27.51
C LEU A 24 -6.66 -10.16 -27.50
N SER A 25 -5.58 -10.92 -27.33
CA SER A 25 -5.63 -12.39 -27.37
C SER A 25 -6.44 -12.96 -26.21
N THR A 26 -7.24 -13.98 -26.51
CA THR A 26 -7.98 -14.75 -25.50
C THR A 26 -7.04 -15.66 -24.71
N THR A 27 -7.44 -16.03 -23.49
CA THR A 27 -6.64 -16.94 -22.64
C THR A 27 -6.36 -18.29 -23.31
N GLU A 28 -7.32 -18.82 -24.07
CA GLU A 28 -7.14 -20.05 -24.85
C GLU A 28 -6.09 -19.91 -25.95
N GLN A 29 -6.03 -18.75 -26.62
CA GLN A 29 -5.01 -18.48 -27.63
C GLN A 29 -3.62 -18.37 -26.98
N ILE A 30 -3.53 -17.66 -25.86
CA ILE A 30 -2.29 -17.52 -25.09
C ILE A 30 -1.74 -18.90 -24.67
N LEU A 31 -2.62 -19.80 -24.19
CA LEU A 31 -2.24 -21.16 -23.83
C LEU A 31 -1.81 -22.00 -25.05
N ARG A 32 -2.40 -21.78 -26.23
CA ARG A 32 -1.99 -22.46 -27.47
C ARG A 32 -0.61 -22.00 -27.91
N GLU A 33 -0.38 -20.69 -27.98
CA GLU A 33 0.92 -20.12 -28.36
C GLU A 33 2.04 -20.53 -27.39
N PHE A 34 1.73 -20.52 -26.08
CA PHE A 34 2.64 -21.02 -25.06
C PHE A 34 3.04 -22.47 -25.32
N LYS A 35 2.09 -23.37 -25.62
CA LYS A 35 2.41 -24.78 -25.90
C LYS A 35 3.34 -24.93 -27.10
N VAL A 36 3.11 -24.18 -28.17
CA VAL A 36 3.97 -24.23 -29.37
C VAL A 36 5.39 -23.79 -29.04
N ARG A 37 5.56 -22.65 -28.36
CA ARG A 37 6.90 -22.17 -27.97
C ARG A 37 7.58 -23.05 -26.93
N ALA A 38 6.83 -23.53 -25.95
CA ALA A 38 7.33 -24.43 -24.90
C ALA A 38 7.93 -25.71 -25.48
N LEU A 39 7.34 -26.26 -26.54
CA LEU A 39 7.90 -27.43 -27.24
C LEU A 39 9.21 -27.11 -27.97
N ASN A 40 9.36 -25.90 -28.51
CA ASN A 40 10.57 -25.47 -29.20
C ASN A 40 11.73 -25.25 -28.22
N CYS A 41 11.45 -24.61 -27.08
CA CYS A 41 12.45 -24.30 -26.05
C CYS A 41 12.55 -25.37 -24.94
N HIS A 42 11.95 -26.55 -25.11
CA HIS A 42 11.92 -27.56 -24.06
C HIS A 42 13.34 -28.05 -23.71
N PRO A 43 13.73 -28.13 -22.42
CA PRO A 43 15.10 -28.49 -22.01
C PRO A 43 15.49 -29.91 -22.44
N ASP A 44 14.53 -30.84 -22.52
CA ASP A 44 14.77 -32.22 -23.00
C ASP A 44 15.20 -32.27 -24.49
N LYS A 45 14.65 -31.37 -25.32
CA LYS A 45 15.00 -31.29 -26.75
C LYS A 45 16.27 -30.49 -26.98
N ASN A 46 16.64 -29.62 -26.04
CA ASN A 46 17.79 -28.72 -26.13
C ASN A 46 18.75 -28.89 -24.93
N PRO A 47 19.27 -30.11 -24.65
CA PRO A 47 20.07 -30.38 -23.46
C PRO A 47 21.42 -29.62 -23.44
N ASN A 48 21.88 -29.14 -24.59
CA ASN A 48 23.16 -28.44 -24.74
C ASN A 48 23.04 -26.92 -24.68
N ASN A 49 21.83 -26.36 -24.59
CA ASN A 49 21.62 -24.92 -24.61
C ASN A 49 21.03 -24.41 -23.28
N PRO A 50 21.84 -23.80 -22.38
CA PRO A 50 21.32 -23.25 -21.13
C PRO A 50 20.36 -22.07 -21.36
N ALA A 51 20.49 -21.34 -22.47
CA ALA A 51 19.58 -20.23 -22.80
C ALA A 51 18.15 -20.73 -23.06
N ALA A 52 17.97 -21.95 -23.58
CA ALA A 52 16.64 -22.53 -23.78
C ALA A 52 15.89 -22.73 -22.46
N ALA A 53 16.60 -23.09 -21.39
CA ALA A 53 16.01 -23.23 -20.06
C ALA A 53 15.58 -21.87 -19.47
N GLU A 54 16.38 -20.82 -19.71
CA GLU A 54 16.04 -19.45 -19.29
C GLU A 54 14.84 -18.91 -20.06
N GLU A 55 14.80 -19.08 -21.38
CA GLU A 55 13.66 -18.72 -22.23
C GLU A 55 12.39 -19.47 -21.81
N PHE A 56 12.49 -20.77 -21.54
CA PHE A 56 11.36 -21.57 -21.06
C PHE A 56 10.81 -21.03 -19.74
N LYS A 57 11.68 -20.63 -18.81
CA LYS A 57 11.28 -19.99 -17.56
C LYS A 57 10.55 -18.67 -17.82
N LYS A 58 11.06 -17.82 -18.72
CA LYS A 58 10.40 -16.55 -19.11
C LYS A 58 9.03 -16.79 -19.74
N LEU A 59 8.91 -17.78 -20.62
CA LEU A 59 7.63 -18.18 -21.24
C LEU A 59 6.61 -18.66 -20.19
N GLN A 60 7.06 -19.43 -19.21
CA GLN A 60 6.22 -19.90 -18.11
C GLN A 60 5.72 -18.71 -17.27
N GLU A 61 6.60 -17.78 -16.91
CA GLU A 61 6.24 -16.57 -16.17
C GLU A 61 5.21 -15.71 -16.94
N ALA A 62 5.44 -15.50 -18.24
CA ALA A 62 4.50 -14.78 -19.12
C ALA A 62 3.12 -15.43 -19.16
N LYS A 63 3.08 -16.76 -19.35
CA LYS A 63 1.82 -17.52 -19.39
C LYS A 63 1.08 -17.43 -18.05
N ASP A 64 1.77 -17.51 -16.92
CA ASP A 64 1.14 -17.46 -15.60
C ASP A 64 0.58 -16.06 -15.26
N VAL A 65 1.19 -14.98 -15.78
CA VAL A 65 0.69 -13.61 -15.64
C VAL A 65 -0.50 -13.35 -16.57
N LEU A 66 -0.41 -13.77 -17.83
CA LEU A 66 -1.42 -13.46 -18.85
C LEU A 66 -2.67 -14.35 -18.79
N THR A 67 -2.57 -15.55 -18.18
CA THR A 67 -3.72 -16.44 -17.99
C THR A 67 -4.65 -15.95 -16.86
N ASP A 68 -4.10 -15.31 -15.83
CA ASP A 68 -4.86 -14.77 -14.69
C ASP A 68 -5.29 -13.33 -15.00
N GLU A 69 -6.60 -13.10 -15.13
CA GLU A 69 -7.17 -11.78 -15.43
C GLU A 69 -6.73 -10.69 -14.44
N SER A 70 -6.56 -11.03 -13.16
CA SER A 70 -6.17 -10.06 -12.13
C SER A 70 -4.71 -9.63 -12.30
N LYS A 71 -3.82 -10.58 -12.64
CA LYS A 71 -2.41 -10.32 -12.92
C LYS A 71 -2.24 -9.62 -14.25
N ARG A 72 -2.99 -10.01 -15.28
CA ARG A 72 -3.01 -9.35 -16.59
C ARG A 72 -3.38 -7.87 -16.48
N LYS A 73 -4.47 -7.55 -15.77
CA LYS A 73 -4.85 -6.14 -15.50
C LYS A 73 -3.74 -5.35 -14.81
N SER A 74 -3.03 -6.01 -13.89
CA SER A 74 -1.92 -5.40 -13.15
C SER A 74 -0.71 -5.17 -14.05
N TYR A 75 -0.43 -6.11 -14.96
CA TYR A 75 0.61 -6.00 -15.98
C TYR A 75 0.31 -4.88 -16.98
N ASP A 76 -0.92 -4.83 -17.49
CA ASP A 76 -1.35 -3.78 -18.41
C ASP A 76 -1.27 -2.39 -17.75
N PHE A 77 -1.60 -2.30 -16.46
CA PHE A 77 -1.42 -1.07 -15.69
C PHE A 77 0.05 -0.67 -15.56
N TRP A 78 0.93 -1.63 -15.22
CA TRP A 78 2.37 -1.39 -15.14
C TRP A 78 2.95 -0.92 -16.49
N MET A 79 2.56 -1.57 -17.61
CA MET A 79 2.97 -1.17 -18.95
C MET A 79 2.55 0.27 -19.29
N ARG A 80 1.28 0.62 -19.02
CA ARG A 80 0.73 1.96 -19.27
C ARG A 80 1.39 3.03 -18.40
N SER A 81 1.78 2.66 -17.18
CA SER A 81 2.40 3.58 -16.22
C SER A 81 3.86 3.90 -16.55
N ARG A 82 4.48 3.19 -17.50
CA ARG A 82 5.87 3.40 -17.97
C ARG A 82 6.87 3.48 -16.80
N ILE A 83 6.68 2.62 -15.81
CA ILE A 83 7.52 2.58 -14.60
C ILE A 83 8.86 1.95 -14.97
N THR A 84 9.97 2.51 -14.49
CA THR A 84 11.32 2.00 -14.78
C THR A 84 11.62 0.67 -14.10
N VAL A 85 10.97 0.36 -12.96
CA VAL A 85 11.18 -0.92 -12.27
C VAL A 85 10.56 -2.09 -13.04
N PRO A 86 11.23 -3.25 -13.11
CA PRO A 86 10.70 -4.41 -13.81
C PRO A 86 9.42 -4.93 -13.15
N PHE A 87 8.53 -5.55 -13.94
CA PHE A 87 7.20 -5.96 -13.47
C PHE A 87 7.26 -6.88 -12.25
N LYS A 88 8.25 -7.76 -12.18
CA LYS A 88 8.45 -8.71 -11.07
C LYS A 88 8.75 -7.99 -9.75
N GLU A 89 9.61 -6.99 -9.77
CA GLU A 89 9.91 -6.16 -8.61
C GLU A 89 8.71 -5.31 -8.21
N TRP A 90 8.00 -4.75 -9.20
CA TRP A 90 6.78 -4.00 -8.98
C TRP A 90 5.69 -4.85 -8.30
N GLN A 91 5.52 -6.10 -8.73
CA GLN A 91 4.60 -7.05 -8.13
C GLN A 91 5.00 -7.39 -6.68
N ALA A 92 6.28 -7.66 -6.43
CA ALA A 92 6.80 -7.93 -5.09
C ALA A 92 6.58 -6.75 -4.14
N LEU A 93 6.83 -5.52 -4.60
CA LEU A 93 6.58 -4.30 -3.83
C LEU A 93 5.09 -4.17 -3.49
N ARG A 94 4.21 -4.41 -4.46
CA ARG A 94 2.76 -4.36 -4.25
C ARG A 94 2.29 -5.37 -3.21
N ASP A 95 2.83 -6.58 -3.22
CA ASP A 95 2.45 -7.62 -2.25
C ASP A 95 3.05 -7.37 -0.87
N SER A 96 4.25 -6.77 -0.79
CA SER A 96 4.86 -6.31 0.46
C SER A 96 4.00 -5.24 1.15
N VAL A 97 3.50 -4.27 0.40
CA VAL A 97 2.61 -3.23 0.97
C VAL A 97 1.33 -3.85 1.54
N LYS A 98 0.77 -4.88 0.92
CA LYS A 98 -0.44 -5.56 1.44
C LYS A 98 -0.18 -6.26 2.78
N THR A 99 0.97 -6.89 2.96
CA THR A 99 1.30 -7.61 4.21
C THR A 99 1.70 -6.66 5.35
N SER A 100 2.29 -5.51 5.00
CA SER A 100 2.79 -4.54 5.98
C SER A 100 1.68 -3.73 6.70
N VAL A 101 0.44 -3.70 6.18
CA VAL A 101 -0.66 -2.89 6.74
C VAL A 101 -1.46 -3.60 7.84
N HIS A 102 -1.21 -4.88 8.12
CA HIS A 102 -2.00 -5.65 9.09
C HIS A 102 -1.94 -5.12 10.54
N TRP A 103 -0.90 -4.36 10.91
CA TRP A 103 -0.78 -3.72 12.24
C TRP A 103 -1.43 -2.33 12.31
N ALA A 104 -1.69 -1.69 11.17
CA ALA A 104 -2.21 -0.32 11.12
C ALA A 104 -3.76 -0.27 11.22
N VAL A 105 -4.44 -1.42 11.08
CA VAL A 105 -5.87 -1.54 11.34
C VAL A 105 -6.09 -1.70 12.84
N ARG A 106 -6.24 -0.56 13.55
CA ARG A 106 -6.77 -0.58 14.91
C ARG A 106 -8.22 -1.08 14.83
N THR A 107 -8.46 -2.36 15.16
CA THR A 107 -9.82 -2.80 15.44
C THR A 107 -10.26 -2.04 16.68
N LYS A 108 -11.12 -1.02 16.52
CA LYS A 108 -11.81 -0.41 17.66
C LYS A 108 -12.71 -1.47 18.29
N LYS A 109 -12.13 -2.32 19.13
CA LYS A 109 -12.87 -3.00 20.17
C LYS A 109 -12.93 -1.97 21.28
N GLU A 110 -14.03 -1.22 21.32
CA GLU A 110 -14.34 -0.44 22.52
C GLU A 110 -14.27 -1.41 23.71
N PRO A 111 -13.39 -1.17 24.70
CA PRO A 111 -13.34 -2.03 25.87
C PRO A 111 -14.67 -1.84 26.61
N MET A 112 -15.53 -2.85 26.52
CA MET A 112 -16.80 -2.94 27.23
C MET A 112 -16.52 -3.04 28.73
N LEU A 113 -16.26 -1.90 29.37
CA LEU A 113 -16.42 -1.76 30.81
C LEU A 113 -17.93 -1.79 31.07
N ALA A 114 -18.42 -2.98 31.44
CA ALA A 114 -19.78 -3.15 31.92
C ALA A 114 -20.00 -2.27 33.16
N ALA A 115 -21.08 -1.48 33.15
CA ALA A 115 -21.50 -0.66 34.27
C ALA A 115 -21.76 -1.55 35.50
N PRO A 116 -21.27 -1.19 36.70
CA PRO A 116 -21.68 -1.86 37.93
C PRO A 116 -23.17 -1.62 38.18
N GLN A 117 -23.95 -2.70 38.31
CA GLN A 117 -25.32 -2.62 38.82
C GLN A 117 -25.32 -2.58 40.35
N ASP A 118 -26.06 -1.60 40.87
CA ASP A 118 -26.70 -1.46 42.18
C ASP A 118 -25.93 -1.80 43.47
N ILE A 119 -25.71 -0.75 44.27
CA ILE A 119 -25.80 -0.82 45.72
C ILE A 119 -26.73 0.30 46.19
N SER A 120 -27.77 -0.11 46.90
CA SER A 120 -28.95 0.62 47.35
C SER A 120 -28.69 1.88 48.20
N GLU A 121 -29.48 2.91 47.90
CA GLU A 121 -30.02 4.02 48.70
C GLU A 121 -29.58 4.16 50.18
N VAL A 122 -28.98 5.31 50.53
CA VAL A 122 -29.26 6.04 51.79
C VAL A 122 -29.18 7.55 51.52
N SER A 123 -30.32 8.22 51.75
CA SER A 123 -30.52 9.67 51.71
C SER A 123 -29.77 10.40 52.83
N THR A 124 -29.27 11.62 52.56
CA THR A 124 -29.53 12.80 53.41
C THR A 124 -29.14 14.09 52.68
N GLU A 125 -30.00 15.09 52.85
CA GLU A 125 -29.99 16.42 52.25
C GLU A 125 -28.71 17.21 52.49
N THR A 126 -28.37 18.18 51.62
CA THR A 126 -28.46 19.62 51.96
C THR A 126 -27.98 20.56 50.83
N ARG A 127 -28.89 21.50 50.51
CA ARG A 127 -28.66 22.94 50.27
C ARG A 127 -28.22 23.44 48.88
N ALA A 128 -29.20 24.10 48.27
CA ALA A 128 -29.18 25.11 47.21
C ALA A 128 -27.96 26.03 47.13
N ILE A 129 -27.53 26.39 45.90
CA ILE A 129 -27.21 27.75 45.44
C ILE A 129 -27.57 27.88 43.94
N GLN A 130 -28.01 29.09 43.60
CA GLN A 130 -28.78 29.55 42.44
C GLN A 130 -28.07 29.54 41.07
N SER A 131 -28.94 29.47 40.07
CA SER A 131 -28.74 29.88 38.69
C SER A 131 -28.68 31.40 38.57
N GLU A 132 -27.66 31.93 37.90
CA GLU A 132 -27.68 33.28 37.32
C GLU A 132 -27.01 33.17 35.94
N GLY A 133 -27.79 33.29 34.87
CA GLY A 133 -27.26 33.63 33.55
C GLY A 133 -27.26 35.16 33.39
N PRO A 134 -26.51 35.70 32.41
CA PRO A 134 -27.05 36.86 31.73
C PRO A 134 -27.06 36.74 30.21
N ASP A 135 -28.06 37.45 29.71
CA ASP A 135 -28.47 37.76 28.35
C ASP A 135 -27.38 38.15 27.35
N SER A 136 -27.45 37.55 26.16
CA SER A 136 -27.92 38.21 24.92
C SER A 136 -27.62 39.71 24.71
N ILE A 137 -26.77 40.02 23.71
CA ILE A 137 -27.08 40.72 22.42
C ILE A 137 -25.96 41.62 21.87
N LYS A 138 -25.48 41.24 20.66
CA LYS A 138 -25.12 42.01 19.44
C LYS A 138 -24.08 43.15 19.58
N GLU A 139 -23.10 43.30 18.69
CA GLU A 139 -23.32 43.62 17.27
C GLU A 139 -22.00 43.49 16.47
N GLU A 140 -22.15 43.17 15.20
CA GLU A 140 -21.14 42.87 14.19
C GLU A 140 -20.33 44.11 13.79
N THR A 141 -19.04 43.96 13.45
CA THR A 141 -18.49 44.59 12.24
C THR A 141 -17.34 43.77 11.67
N SER A 142 -17.48 43.45 10.38
CA SER A 142 -16.44 43.59 9.35
C SER A 142 -15.17 42.73 9.47
N GLY A 143 -15.00 41.83 8.51
CA GLY A 143 -13.67 41.35 8.14
C GLY A 143 -13.71 39.97 7.55
N GLU A 144 -13.92 39.92 6.25
CA GLU A 144 -13.57 38.79 5.38
C GLU A 144 -12.23 38.19 5.81
N ASP A 145 -12.09 36.85 5.82
CA ASP A 145 -10.98 36.15 5.18
C ASP A 145 -11.00 34.63 5.45
N TYR A 146 -11.41 33.91 4.41
CA TYR A 146 -10.88 32.63 3.94
C TYR A 146 -10.37 31.60 4.96
N TRP A 147 -11.18 30.56 5.14
CA TRP A 147 -10.80 29.16 5.32
C TRP A 147 -9.30 28.84 5.08
N CYS A 148 -8.53 28.65 6.16
CA CYS A 148 -7.24 27.93 6.14
C CYS A 148 -6.76 27.53 7.55
N HIS A 149 -7.50 26.66 8.26
CA HIS A 149 -6.90 25.91 9.38
C HIS A 149 -6.11 24.71 8.86
N ARG A 150 -4.95 25.02 8.28
CA ARG A 150 -3.87 24.08 8.00
C ARG A 150 -3.25 23.67 9.34
N PHE A 151 -3.22 22.37 9.60
CA PHE A 151 -2.45 21.72 10.66
C PHE A 151 -1.10 22.43 10.91
N ARG A 152 -1.01 23.18 12.00
CA ARG A 152 0.25 23.71 12.53
C ARG A 152 0.68 22.73 13.61
N TRP A 153 1.80 22.05 13.41
CA TRP A 153 2.47 21.32 14.49
C TRP A 153 2.72 22.34 15.60
N ALA A 154 1.99 22.25 16.70
CA ALA A 154 2.36 22.97 17.90
C ALA A 154 3.72 22.39 18.32
N GLY A 155 4.78 23.18 18.13
CA GLY A 155 6.06 22.90 18.74
C GLY A 155 5.89 23.11 20.24
N ASP A 156 5.39 22.09 20.94
CA ASP A 156 5.45 22.06 22.39
C ASP A 156 6.92 22.19 22.78
N ALA A 157 7.23 23.22 23.57
CA ALA A 157 8.55 23.47 24.09
C ALA A 157 9.05 22.20 24.81
N PRO A 158 10.30 21.75 24.57
CA PRO A 158 10.79 20.53 25.17
C PRO A 158 10.72 20.66 26.69
N SER A 159 9.99 19.74 27.33
CA SER A 159 9.88 19.68 28.78
C SER A 159 11.27 19.62 29.40
N SER A 160 11.44 20.29 30.55
CA SER A 160 12.71 20.44 31.30
C SER A 160 13.39 19.12 31.72
N LEU A 161 12.79 17.98 31.38
CA LEU A 161 13.30 16.63 31.57
C LEU A 161 14.32 16.19 30.49
N LEU A 162 14.32 16.77 29.28
CA LEU A 162 15.29 16.41 28.24
C LEU A 162 16.61 17.19 28.30
N GLN A 163 16.73 18.20 29.16
CA GLN A 163 17.95 18.99 29.29
C GLN A 163 19.01 18.37 30.20
N LYS A 164 18.67 17.32 30.97
CA LYS A 164 19.59 16.66 31.91
C LYS A 164 20.42 15.52 31.30
N PHE A 165 20.26 15.22 30.02
CA PHE A 165 21.01 14.15 29.34
C PHE A 165 22.11 14.66 28.40
N ARG A 166 22.59 15.89 28.61
CA ARG A 166 23.63 16.48 27.77
C ARG A 166 24.85 16.93 28.57
N ASN A 167 25.22 16.17 29.59
CA ASN A 167 26.49 16.30 30.31
C ASN A 167 26.98 14.92 30.78
N TYR A 168 27.39 14.08 29.84
CA TYR A 168 28.41 13.06 30.06
C TYR A 168 29.35 13.12 28.86
N GLU A 169 30.46 13.85 29.03
CA GLU A 169 31.67 13.69 28.21
C GLU A 169 32.41 12.41 28.65
N ILE A 170 33.21 11.89 27.71
CA ILE A 170 34.04 10.67 27.79
C ILE A 170 35.01 10.71 28.98
#